data_AF-A0A7W7MCY5-F1
#
_entry.id   AF-A0A7W7MCY5-F1
#
_cell.length_a   1.000
_cell.length_b   1.000
_cell.length_c   1.000
_cell.angle_alpha   90.00
_cell.angle_beta   90.00
_cell.angle_gamma   90.00
#
_symmetry.space_group_name_H-M   'P 1'
#
loop_
_entity.id
_entity.type
_entity.pdbx_description
1 polymer ?
#
loop_
_entity_poly.entity_id
_entity_poly.type
_entity_poly.pdbx_seq_one_letter_code
_entity_poly.pdbx_strand_id
1 'polypeptide(L)'
;MDSAFLSSIPQAVGIWLIIVLLLAVAAATVSVPRIFTEPTPAATERERYAEEVTTAARRAAGTAARRRAEWEAAQSAVDEAWSAYEKADRDAKRIAAAGAYPLLSRRRKPGENVDRQRYLHRAATARCRSHDLSMDQLNDVLAHRGWNPRLHPVVQESVLAQAVRAHRLADYYAAVERERSAWRGAEAAAETLRALRAEAIQAPMRVDVPEPVDQQWWAEQWTAAELPAAA
;
A
#
# COMPACT_ATOMS: atom_id res chain seq x y z
N MET A 1 22.63 101.13 3.13
CA MET A 1 22.51 99.88 2.37
C MET A 1 23.02 98.79 3.28
N ASP A 2 22.11 98.17 4.03
CA ASP A 2 22.39 97.05 4.93
C ASP A 2 21.36 95.96 4.67
N SER A 3 21.85 94.83 4.16
CA SER A 3 21.10 93.67 3.65
C SER A 3 20.64 92.74 4.78
N ALA A 4 20.05 93.27 5.85
CA ALA A 4 19.80 92.52 7.08
C ALA A 4 18.34 92.59 7.58
N PHE A 5 17.38 92.86 6.67
CA PHE A 5 15.95 92.97 7.03
C PHE A 5 15.02 91.98 6.30
N LEU A 6 15.57 91.10 5.45
CA LEU A 6 14.78 90.13 4.67
C LEU A 6 14.87 88.67 5.17
N SER A 7 15.47 88.40 6.34
CA SER A 7 15.65 87.03 6.86
C SER A 7 15.01 86.76 8.23
N SER A 8 14.15 87.64 8.74
CA SER A 8 13.43 87.45 10.00
C SER A 8 12.07 88.12 9.91
N ILE A 9 11.04 87.45 9.37
CA ILE A 9 10.09 86.61 10.12
C ILE A 9 9.20 85.89 9.08
N PRO A 10 8.73 84.62 9.30
CA PRO A 10 9.00 83.73 10.43
C PRO A 10 9.50 82.34 9.99
N GLN A 11 10.63 81.88 10.53
CA GLN A 11 10.95 80.44 10.58
C GLN A 11 9.82 79.60 11.20
N ALA A 12 8.98 80.22 12.03
CA ALA A 12 7.80 79.58 12.63
C ALA A 12 6.76 79.10 11.61
N VAL A 13 6.60 79.75 10.44
CA VAL A 13 5.63 79.30 9.41
C VAL A 13 6.14 78.06 8.67
N GLY A 14 7.46 77.99 8.40
CA GLY A 14 8.06 76.80 7.79
C GLY A 14 7.91 75.57 8.68
N ILE A 15 8.14 75.73 10.00
CA ILE A 15 7.95 74.65 10.99
C ILE A 15 6.47 74.25 11.07
N TRP A 16 5.55 75.22 11.09
CA TRP A 16 4.12 74.95 11.11
C TRP A 16 3.64 74.18 9.89
N LEU A 17 4.11 74.52 8.68
CA LEU A 17 3.75 73.79 7.46
C LEU A 17 4.29 72.36 7.46
N ILE A 18 5.49 72.13 7.98
CA ILE A 18 6.04 70.78 8.13
C ILE A 18 5.26 69.97 9.15
N ILE A 19 4.88 70.57 10.29
CA ILE A 19 4.05 69.91 11.31
C ILE A 19 2.67 69.56 10.74
N VAL A 20 2.02 70.50 10.03
CA VAL A 20 0.72 70.25 9.39
C VAL A 20 0.83 69.20 8.28
N LEU A 21 1.92 69.21 7.51
CA LEU A 21 2.17 68.19 6.48
C LEU A 21 2.41 66.81 7.12
N LEU A 22 3.20 66.73 8.20
CA LEU A 22 3.43 65.49 8.93
C LEU A 22 2.15 64.99 9.61
N LEU A 23 1.32 65.90 10.16
CA LEU A 23 0.00 65.56 10.69
C LEU A 23 -0.97 65.10 9.61
N ALA A 24 -0.94 65.71 8.42
CA ALA A 24 -1.76 65.31 7.28
C ALA A 24 -1.32 63.95 6.73
N VAL A 25 -0.02 63.68 6.66
CA VAL A 25 0.53 62.37 6.26
C VAL A 25 0.25 61.32 7.33
N ALA A 26 0.41 61.64 8.62
CA ALA A 26 0.06 60.74 9.71
C ALA A 26 -1.44 60.41 9.73
N ALA A 27 -2.30 61.43 9.56
CA ALA A 27 -3.75 61.26 9.44
C ALA A 27 -4.09 60.42 8.20
N ALA A 28 -3.45 60.67 7.05
CA ALA A 28 -3.64 59.86 5.85
C ALA A 28 -3.20 58.40 6.06
N THR A 29 -2.11 58.13 6.79
CA THR A 29 -1.69 56.75 7.11
C THR A 29 -2.62 56.02 8.09
N VAL A 30 -3.35 56.74 8.93
CA VAL A 30 -4.38 56.19 9.83
C VAL A 30 -5.72 56.02 9.12
N SER A 31 -6.00 56.87 8.10
CA SER A 31 -7.24 56.85 7.32
C SER A 31 -7.19 56.01 6.05
N VAL A 32 -6.04 55.45 5.66
CA VAL A 32 -6.01 54.33 4.72
C VAL A 32 -6.62 53.15 5.46
N PRO A 33 -7.84 52.69 5.10
CA PRO A 33 -8.34 51.45 5.66
C PRO A 33 -7.33 50.41 5.20
N ARG A 34 -6.50 49.92 6.13
CA ARG A 34 -5.82 48.65 5.94
C ARG A 34 -6.97 47.66 5.84
N ILE A 35 -7.39 47.38 4.63
CA ILE A 35 -8.24 46.24 4.31
C ILE A 35 -7.35 45.03 4.64
N PHE A 36 -7.23 44.72 5.93
CA PHE A 36 -7.04 43.36 6.36
C PHE A 36 -8.33 42.68 5.92
N THR A 37 -8.31 42.20 4.67
CA THR A 37 -9.21 41.14 4.28
C THR A 37 -8.75 39.97 5.13
N GLU A 38 -9.31 39.85 6.34
CA GLU A 38 -9.25 38.59 7.05
C GLU A 38 -9.79 37.56 6.05
N PRO A 39 -9.00 36.56 5.66
CA PRO A 39 -9.49 35.56 4.74
C PRO A 39 -10.72 34.95 5.39
N THR A 40 -11.86 35.05 4.71
CA THR A 40 -13.12 34.49 5.18
C THR A 40 -12.87 33.05 5.61
N PRO A 41 -13.29 32.61 6.81
CA PRO A 41 -12.89 31.33 7.40
C PRO A 41 -13.09 30.14 6.44
N ALA A 42 -14.14 30.19 5.64
CA ALA A 42 -14.46 29.20 4.62
C ALA A 42 -13.40 29.08 3.48
N ALA A 43 -12.76 30.19 3.08
CA ALA A 43 -11.65 30.17 2.13
C ALA A 43 -10.41 29.45 2.72
N THR A 44 -10.12 29.67 4.00
CA THR A 44 -9.01 28.98 4.68
C THR A 44 -9.28 27.50 4.95
N GLU A 45 -10.54 27.13 5.17
CA GLU A 45 -10.96 25.74 5.35
C GLU A 45 -10.88 24.95 4.03
N ARG A 46 -11.25 25.56 2.90
CA ARG A 46 -11.06 24.99 1.57
C ARG A 46 -9.59 24.74 1.24
N GLU A 47 -8.72 25.71 1.50
CA GLU A 47 -7.28 25.56 1.28
C GLU A 47 -6.71 24.43 2.12
N ARG A 48 -7.09 24.37 3.41
CA ARG A 48 -6.70 23.27 4.30
C ARG A 48 -7.16 21.92 3.80
N TYR A 49 -8.44 21.79 3.42
CA TYR A 49 -8.98 20.56 2.88
C TYR A 49 -8.27 20.14 1.57
N ALA A 50 -8.01 21.08 0.66
CA ALA A 50 -7.27 20.80 -0.57
C ALA A 50 -5.85 20.30 -0.29
N GLU A 51 -5.16 20.87 0.71
CA GLU A 51 -3.84 20.41 1.16
C GLU A 51 -3.90 19.00 1.79
N GLU A 52 -4.91 18.72 2.60
CA GLU A 52 -5.15 17.42 3.22
C GLU A 52 -5.37 16.33 2.18
N VAL A 53 -6.26 16.57 1.20
CA VAL A 53 -6.55 15.62 0.12
C VAL A 53 -5.32 15.41 -0.76
N THR A 54 -4.55 16.47 -1.05
CA THR A 54 -3.29 16.36 -1.79
C THR A 54 -2.26 15.50 -1.05
N THR A 55 -2.19 15.66 0.28
CA THR A 55 -1.32 14.85 1.14
C THR A 55 -1.78 13.40 1.20
N ALA A 56 -3.09 13.15 1.28
CA ALA A 56 -3.67 11.82 1.22
C ALA A 56 -3.37 11.13 -0.12
N ALA A 57 -3.54 11.84 -1.25
CA ALA A 57 -3.21 11.34 -2.58
C ALA A 57 -1.73 10.97 -2.71
N ARG A 58 -0.81 11.77 -2.13
CA ARG A 58 0.63 11.46 -2.10
C ARG A 58 0.93 10.19 -1.30
N ARG A 59 0.31 10.01 -0.14
CA ARG A 59 0.46 8.77 0.67
C ARG A 59 -0.13 7.55 -0.04
N ALA A 60 -1.28 7.71 -0.69
CA ALA A 60 -1.89 6.67 -1.50
C ALA A 60 -1.00 6.27 -2.69
N ALA A 61 -0.30 7.23 -3.31
CA ALA A 61 0.64 6.94 -4.39
C ALA A 61 1.80 6.04 -3.92
N GLY A 62 2.38 6.34 -2.76
CA GLY A 62 3.40 5.47 -2.15
C GLY A 62 2.87 4.07 -1.81
N THR A 63 1.63 3.98 -1.34
CA THR A 63 0.99 2.68 -1.06
C THR A 63 0.72 1.88 -2.33
N ALA A 64 0.19 2.50 -3.38
CA ALA A 64 -0.06 1.87 -4.66
C ALA A 64 1.26 1.36 -5.29
N ALA A 65 2.33 2.16 -5.24
CA ALA A 65 3.65 1.73 -5.71
C ALA A 65 4.18 0.52 -4.94
N ARG A 66 4.07 0.51 -3.61
CA ARG A 66 4.48 -0.64 -2.79
C ARG A 66 3.67 -1.90 -3.12
N ARG A 67 2.34 -1.79 -3.20
CA ARG A 67 1.47 -2.93 -3.55
C ARG A 67 1.75 -3.45 -4.95
N ARG A 68 2.09 -2.56 -5.88
CA ARG A 68 2.51 -2.96 -7.23
C ARG A 68 3.79 -3.79 -7.20
N ALA A 69 4.80 -3.33 -6.46
CA ALA A 69 6.05 -4.07 -6.29
C ALA A 69 5.84 -5.43 -5.60
N GLU A 70 4.96 -5.50 -4.59
CA GLU A 70 4.56 -6.76 -3.94
C GLU A 70 3.91 -7.74 -4.94
N TRP A 71 3.05 -7.24 -5.83
CA TRP A 71 2.45 -8.07 -6.89
C TRP A 71 3.48 -8.57 -7.91
N GLU A 72 4.41 -7.72 -8.35
CA GLU A 72 5.50 -8.12 -9.27
C GLU A 72 6.41 -9.18 -8.65
N ALA A 73 6.71 -9.07 -7.36
CA ALA A 73 7.44 -10.08 -6.61
C ALA A 73 6.64 -11.40 -6.52
N ALA A 74 5.33 -11.33 -6.29
CA ALA A 74 4.47 -12.51 -6.25
C ALA A 74 4.36 -13.19 -7.63
N GLN A 75 4.31 -12.43 -8.72
CA GLN A 75 4.33 -12.95 -10.09
C GLN A 75 5.65 -13.68 -10.36
N SER A 76 6.79 -13.09 -9.99
CA SER A 76 8.11 -13.73 -10.14
C SER A 76 8.18 -15.05 -9.35
N ALA A 77 7.58 -15.11 -8.16
CA ALA A 77 7.51 -16.33 -7.36
C ALA A 77 6.62 -17.43 -7.98
N VAL A 78 5.55 -17.05 -8.71
CA VAL A 78 4.73 -18.00 -9.48
C VAL A 78 5.56 -18.62 -10.62
N ASP A 79 6.30 -17.80 -11.35
CA ASP A 79 7.17 -18.28 -12.45
C ASP A 79 8.26 -19.22 -11.94
N GLU A 80 8.89 -18.89 -10.80
CA GLU A 80 9.86 -19.76 -10.14
C GLU A 80 9.24 -21.09 -9.71
N ALA A 81 8.08 -21.05 -9.08
CA ALA A 81 7.36 -22.26 -8.64
C ALA A 81 6.93 -23.13 -9.83
N TRP A 82 6.49 -22.52 -10.93
CA TRP A 82 6.17 -23.22 -12.16
C TRP A 82 7.38 -23.93 -12.76
N SER A 83 8.51 -23.24 -12.89
CA SER A 83 9.77 -23.81 -13.39
C SER A 83 10.27 -24.96 -12.51
N ALA A 84 10.15 -24.83 -11.18
CA ALA A 84 10.48 -25.90 -10.24
C ALA A 84 9.56 -27.13 -10.41
N TYR A 85 8.26 -26.91 -10.61
CA TYR A 85 7.31 -27.99 -10.91
C TYR A 85 7.63 -28.67 -12.25
N GLU A 86 7.89 -27.93 -13.32
CA GLU A 86 8.24 -28.52 -14.62
C GLU A 86 9.50 -29.38 -14.54
N LYS A 87 10.51 -28.91 -13.81
CA LYS A 87 11.73 -29.70 -13.55
C LYS A 87 11.39 -31.00 -12.82
N ALA A 88 10.59 -30.93 -11.75
CA ALA A 88 10.16 -32.11 -11.00
C ALA A 88 9.31 -33.09 -11.84
N ASP A 89 8.43 -32.59 -12.71
CA ASP A 89 7.62 -33.39 -13.62
C ASP A 89 8.50 -34.11 -14.66
N ARG A 90 9.48 -33.42 -15.26
CA ARG A 90 10.46 -34.04 -16.17
C ARG A 90 11.28 -35.12 -15.47
N ASP A 91 11.77 -34.86 -14.26
CA ASP A 91 12.52 -35.83 -13.48
C ASP A 91 11.67 -37.06 -13.13
N ALA A 92 10.42 -36.86 -12.71
CA ALA A 92 9.49 -37.94 -12.40
C ALA A 92 9.19 -38.80 -13.63
N LYS A 93 8.93 -38.19 -14.80
CA LYS A 93 8.73 -38.91 -16.06
C LYS A 93 9.95 -39.72 -16.48
N ARG A 94 11.15 -39.15 -16.35
CA ARG A 94 12.40 -39.85 -16.65
C ARG A 94 12.61 -41.05 -15.74
N ILE A 95 12.37 -40.91 -14.44
CA ILE A 95 12.51 -42.01 -13.46
C ILE A 95 11.45 -43.08 -13.71
N ALA A 96 10.20 -42.70 -14.00
CA ALA A 96 9.14 -43.64 -14.36
C ALA A 96 9.49 -44.46 -15.61
N ALA A 97 10.07 -43.82 -16.63
CA ALA A 97 10.55 -44.51 -17.83
C ALA A 97 11.67 -45.51 -17.52
N ALA A 98 12.60 -45.17 -16.62
CA ALA A 98 13.63 -46.09 -16.15
C ALA A 98 13.05 -47.27 -15.32
N GLY A 99 11.93 -47.05 -14.63
CA GLY A 99 11.21 -48.09 -13.88
C GLY A 99 10.47 -49.11 -14.76
N ALA A 100 10.30 -48.84 -16.06
CA ALA A 100 9.65 -49.76 -17.00
C ALA A 100 10.53 -50.99 -17.36
N TYR A 101 11.83 -50.93 -17.09
CA TYR A 101 12.73 -52.06 -17.32
C TYR A 101 12.53 -53.13 -16.24
N PRO A 102 12.39 -54.42 -16.62
CA PRO A 102 12.25 -55.50 -15.66
C PRO A 102 13.41 -55.53 -14.66
N LEU A 103 13.09 -55.53 -13.37
CA LEU A 103 14.08 -55.72 -12.33
C LEU A 103 14.50 -57.19 -12.34
N LEU A 104 15.75 -57.48 -12.69
CA LEU A 104 16.34 -58.80 -12.55
C LEU A 104 16.43 -59.15 -11.05
N SER A 105 15.39 -59.79 -10.54
CA SER A 105 15.30 -60.18 -9.14
C SER A 105 16.24 -61.36 -8.87
N ARG A 106 17.40 -61.09 -8.28
CA ARG A 106 18.27 -62.12 -7.69
C ARG A 106 17.79 -62.41 -6.26
N ARG A 107 18.03 -63.63 -5.76
CA ARG A 107 17.72 -64.00 -4.36
C ARG A 107 18.27 -62.92 -3.41
N ARG A 108 17.38 -62.34 -2.59
CA ARG A 108 17.72 -61.24 -1.68
C ARG A 108 18.85 -61.65 -0.73
N LYS A 109 19.81 -60.76 -0.53
CA LYS A 109 20.89 -60.98 0.44
C LYS A 109 20.42 -60.60 1.84
N PRO A 110 20.86 -61.31 2.90
CA PRO A 110 20.73 -60.81 4.26
C PRO A 110 21.33 -59.39 4.37
N GLY A 111 20.65 -58.46 5.05
CA GLY A 111 21.07 -57.06 5.20
C GLY A 111 20.51 -56.08 4.15
N GLU A 112 20.06 -56.58 3.00
CA GLU A 112 19.61 -55.73 1.89
C GLU A 112 18.42 -54.82 2.24
N ASN A 113 17.55 -55.24 3.15
CA ASN A 113 16.44 -54.40 3.62
C ASN A 113 16.92 -53.19 4.44
N VAL A 114 17.99 -53.35 5.22
CA VAL A 114 18.58 -52.26 6.01
C VAL A 114 19.23 -51.25 5.05
N ASP A 115 19.92 -51.73 4.01
CA ASP A 115 20.52 -50.86 3.01
C ASP A 115 19.48 -50.06 2.22
N ARG A 116 18.36 -50.71 1.83
CA ARG A 116 17.23 -50.03 1.17
C ARG A 116 16.58 -48.99 2.06
N GLN A 117 16.40 -49.27 3.36
CA GLN A 117 15.91 -48.29 4.32
C GLN A 117 16.86 -47.10 4.46
N ARG A 118 18.17 -47.36 4.61
CA ARG A 118 19.21 -46.31 4.68
C ARG A 118 19.26 -45.47 3.41
N TYR A 119 19.07 -46.10 2.25
CA TYR A 119 18.95 -45.41 0.97
C TYR A 119 17.75 -44.46 0.98
N LEU A 120 16.55 -44.96 1.29
CA LEU A 120 15.32 -44.16 1.33
C LEU A 120 15.47 -42.95 2.27
N HIS A 121 15.97 -43.17 3.49
CA HIS A 121 16.17 -42.11 4.48
C HIS A 121 17.15 -41.04 3.97
N ARG A 122 18.27 -41.46 3.38
CA ARG A 122 19.28 -40.54 2.83
C ARG A 122 18.73 -39.73 1.66
N ALA A 123 18.04 -40.40 0.73
CA ALA A 123 17.45 -39.77 -0.43
C ALA A 123 16.37 -38.74 -0.03
N ALA A 124 15.47 -39.10 0.88
CA ALA A 124 14.45 -38.18 1.39
C ALA A 124 15.07 -37.00 2.15
N THR A 125 16.08 -37.23 2.99
CA THR A 125 16.79 -36.16 3.69
C THR A 125 17.45 -35.18 2.72
N ALA A 126 18.07 -35.69 1.65
CA ALA A 126 18.69 -34.84 0.63
C ALA A 126 17.65 -33.97 -0.08
N ARG A 127 16.48 -34.53 -0.43
CA ARG A 127 15.37 -33.81 -1.07
C ARG A 127 14.73 -32.78 -0.14
N CYS A 128 14.62 -33.06 1.16
CA CYS A 128 14.14 -32.06 2.12
C CYS A 128 15.13 -30.89 2.24
N ARG A 129 16.44 -31.15 2.26
CA ARG A 129 17.47 -30.10 2.28
C ARG A 129 17.47 -29.22 1.03
N SER A 130 17.09 -29.76 -0.13
CA SER A 130 16.90 -28.97 -1.36
C SER A 130 15.53 -28.32 -1.45
N HIS A 131 14.72 -28.38 -0.38
CA HIS A 131 13.33 -27.93 -0.35
C HIS A 131 12.41 -28.61 -1.39
N ASP A 132 12.81 -29.77 -1.94
CA ASP A 132 12.01 -30.57 -2.87
C ASP A 132 10.97 -31.44 -2.16
N LEU A 133 11.12 -31.64 -0.86
CA LEU A 133 10.13 -32.27 0.02
C LEU A 133 9.89 -31.40 1.25
N SER A 134 8.65 -31.40 1.74
CA SER A 134 8.33 -30.74 3.01
C SER A 134 8.89 -31.51 4.21
N MET A 135 9.04 -30.82 5.34
CA MET A 135 9.47 -31.45 6.60
C MET A 135 8.48 -32.54 7.06
N ASP A 136 7.19 -32.34 6.84
CA ASP A 136 6.15 -33.33 7.18
C ASP A 136 6.28 -34.59 6.33
N GLN A 137 6.52 -34.41 5.02
CA GLN A 137 6.78 -35.54 4.11
C GLN A 137 8.05 -36.29 4.51
N LEU A 138 9.12 -35.59 4.93
CA LEU A 138 10.31 -36.24 5.47
C LEU A 138 9.98 -37.05 6.73
N ASN A 139 9.21 -36.48 7.65
CA ASN A 139 8.79 -37.18 8.87
C ASN A 139 7.96 -38.43 8.56
N ASP A 140 7.08 -38.38 7.57
CA ASP A 140 6.33 -39.54 7.09
C ASP A 140 7.24 -40.61 6.49
N VAL A 141 8.26 -40.23 5.72
CA VAL A 141 9.27 -41.17 5.19
C VAL A 141 10.06 -41.82 6.32
N LEU A 142 10.52 -41.04 7.30
CA LEU A 142 11.31 -41.54 8.42
C LEU A 142 10.49 -42.47 9.32
N ALA A 143 9.21 -42.17 9.52
CA ALA A 143 8.25 -42.96 10.29
C ALA A 143 7.58 -44.08 9.48
N HIS A 144 7.92 -44.24 8.19
CA HIS A 144 7.33 -45.22 7.27
C HIS A 144 5.80 -45.14 7.13
N ARG A 145 5.20 -43.95 7.31
CA ARG A 145 3.77 -43.72 7.13
C ARG A 145 3.45 -43.55 5.64
N GLY A 146 2.88 -44.59 5.03
CA GLY A 146 2.63 -44.61 3.58
C GLY A 146 3.88 -44.86 2.73
N TRP A 147 5.05 -45.07 3.35
CA TRP A 147 6.32 -45.35 2.67
C TRP A 147 6.82 -46.75 3.02
N ASN A 148 7.11 -47.57 2.00
CA ASN A 148 7.60 -48.92 2.21
C ASN A 148 9.14 -49.00 2.02
N PRO A 149 9.92 -49.10 3.10
CA PRO A 149 11.39 -49.14 3.03
C PRO A 149 11.93 -50.45 2.44
N ARG A 150 11.09 -51.48 2.26
CA ARG A 150 11.48 -52.79 1.69
C ARG A 150 11.43 -52.83 0.17
N LEU A 151 10.84 -51.80 -0.46
CA LEU A 151 10.79 -51.68 -1.92
C LEU A 151 12.20 -51.63 -2.53
N HIS A 152 12.30 -51.99 -3.80
CA HIS A 152 13.56 -51.85 -4.55
C HIS A 152 13.92 -50.35 -4.66
N PRO A 153 15.20 -49.94 -4.57
CA PRO A 153 15.59 -48.53 -4.64
C PRO A 153 15.02 -47.79 -5.85
N VAL A 154 14.97 -48.41 -7.03
CA VAL A 154 14.34 -47.84 -8.24
C VAL A 154 12.85 -47.50 -8.02
N VAL A 155 12.11 -48.36 -7.32
CA VAL A 155 10.70 -48.10 -7.00
C VAL A 155 10.59 -47.02 -5.91
N GLN A 156 11.52 -46.99 -4.96
CA GLN A 156 11.57 -45.91 -3.96
C GLN A 156 11.85 -44.55 -4.60
N GLU A 157 12.75 -44.50 -5.58
CA GLU A 157 13.04 -43.30 -6.38
C GLU A 157 11.81 -42.81 -7.14
N SER A 158 11.04 -43.70 -7.76
CA SER A 158 9.82 -43.29 -8.47
C SER A 158 8.76 -42.73 -7.52
N VAL A 159 8.59 -43.33 -6.34
CA VAL A 159 7.63 -42.83 -5.34
C VAL A 159 8.11 -41.48 -4.77
N LEU A 160 9.41 -41.33 -4.48
CA LEU A 160 9.99 -40.05 -4.05
C LEU A 160 9.82 -38.97 -5.12
N ALA A 161 10.11 -39.28 -6.39
CA ALA A 161 9.97 -38.32 -7.48
C ALA A 161 8.52 -37.87 -7.67
N GLN A 162 7.55 -38.79 -7.52
CA GLN A 162 6.14 -38.43 -7.55
C GLN A 162 5.73 -37.55 -6.37
N ALA A 163 6.26 -37.79 -5.17
CA ALA A 163 6.01 -36.96 -4.00
C ALA A 163 6.58 -35.54 -4.16
N VAL A 164 7.80 -35.42 -4.70
CA VAL A 164 8.42 -34.12 -5.05
C VAL A 164 7.56 -33.38 -6.06
N ARG A 165 7.14 -34.04 -7.14
CA ARG A 165 6.26 -33.47 -8.16
C ARG A 165 4.96 -32.94 -7.56
N ALA A 166 4.32 -33.73 -6.68
CA ALA A 166 3.09 -33.33 -6.01
C ALA A 166 3.29 -32.13 -5.07
N HIS A 167 4.40 -32.12 -4.31
CA HIS A 167 4.75 -31.00 -3.43
C HIS A 167 4.96 -29.70 -4.23
N ARG A 168 5.75 -29.76 -5.31
CA ARG A 168 5.99 -28.59 -6.18
C ARG A 168 4.72 -28.07 -6.85
N LEU A 169 3.81 -28.96 -7.22
CA LEU A 169 2.51 -28.56 -7.75
C LEU A 169 1.67 -27.82 -6.69
N ALA A 170 1.68 -28.29 -5.46
CA ALA A 170 1.01 -27.61 -4.34
C ALA A 170 1.64 -26.24 -4.06
N ASP A 171 2.97 -26.13 -4.08
CA ASP A 171 3.69 -24.86 -3.93
C ASP A 171 3.32 -23.86 -5.03
N TYR A 172 3.22 -24.32 -6.27
CA TYR A 172 2.76 -23.51 -7.40
C TYR A 172 1.34 -22.97 -7.16
N TYR A 173 0.40 -23.83 -6.76
CA TYR A 173 -0.97 -23.35 -6.45
C TYR A 173 -0.99 -22.35 -5.29
N ALA A 174 -0.18 -22.55 -4.26
CA ALA A 174 -0.05 -21.60 -3.16
C ALA A 174 0.59 -20.27 -3.60
N ALA A 175 1.53 -20.29 -4.55
CA ALA A 175 2.10 -19.09 -5.15
C ALA A 175 1.05 -18.32 -5.96
N VAL A 176 0.25 -19.01 -6.79
CA VAL A 176 -0.82 -18.40 -7.59
C VAL A 176 -1.86 -17.72 -6.68
N GLU A 177 -2.24 -18.33 -5.55
CA GLU A 177 -3.19 -17.68 -4.65
C GLU A 177 -2.62 -16.43 -3.97
N ARG A 178 -1.33 -16.46 -3.62
CA ARG A 178 -0.62 -15.26 -3.10
C ARG A 178 -0.55 -14.16 -4.15
N GLU A 179 -0.25 -14.49 -5.41
CA GLU A 179 -0.27 -13.54 -6.52
C GLU A 179 -1.65 -12.91 -6.71
N ARG A 180 -2.72 -13.71 -6.72
CA ARG A 180 -4.11 -13.20 -6.82
C ARG A 180 -4.48 -12.27 -5.67
N SER A 181 -4.05 -12.58 -4.46
CA SER A 181 -4.25 -11.72 -3.29
C SER A 181 -3.48 -10.39 -3.44
N ALA A 182 -2.21 -10.46 -3.85
CA ALA A 182 -1.39 -9.28 -4.10
C ALA A 182 -1.95 -8.40 -5.23
N TRP A 183 -2.43 -9.02 -6.31
CA TRP A 183 -3.08 -8.33 -7.43
C TRP A 183 -4.31 -7.56 -6.98
N ARG A 184 -5.22 -8.20 -6.22
CA ARG A 184 -6.40 -7.52 -5.65
C ARG A 184 -6.00 -6.35 -4.74
N GLY A 185 -4.95 -6.53 -3.93
CA GLY A 185 -4.41 -5.46 -3.09
C GLY A 185 -3.82 -4.29 -3.88
N ALA A 186 -3.15 -4.57 -5.00
CA ALA A 186 -2.61 -3.56 -5.90
C ALA A 186 -3.72 -2.79 -6.63
N GLU A 187 -4.74 -3.48 -7.12
CA GLU A 187 -5.91 -2.87 -7.78
C GLU A 187 -6.67 -1.95 -6.81
N ALA A 188 -6.98 -2.41 -5.60
CA ALA A 188 -7.65 -1.60 -4.59
C ALA A 188 -6.86 -0.34 -4.20
N ALA A 189 -5.53 -0.45 -4.10
CA ALA A 189 -4.66 0.69 -3.82
C ALA A 189 -4.60 1.68 -5.01
N ALA A 190 -4.59 1.16 -6.24
CA ALA A 190 -4.64 1.98 -7.44
C ALA A 190 -5.97 2.74 -7.55
N GLU A 191 -7.10 2.08 -7.24
CA GLU A 191 -8.42 2.71 -7.26
C GLU A 191 -8.54 3.81 -6.21
N THR A 192 -8.08 3.55 -4.98
CA THR A 192 -8.01 4.56 -3.91
C THR A 192 -7.19 5.78 -4.35
N LEU A 193 -6.05 5.55 -5.02
CA LEU A 193 -5.23 6.63 -5.56
C LEU A 193 -5.94 7.42 -6.66
N ARG A 194 -6.66 6.75 -7.58
CA ARG A 194 -7.44 7.42 -8.63
C ARG A 194 -8.52 8.31 -8.02
N ALA A 195 -9.27 7.79 -7.05
CA ALA A 195 -10.30 8.54 -6.32
C ALA A 195 -9.72 9.78 -5.63
N LEU A 196 -8.64 9.62 -4.85
CA LEU A 196 -8.00 10.75 -4.15
C LEU A 196 -7.39 11.78 -5.10
N ARG A 197 -6.86 11.36 -6.26
CA ARG A 197 -6.39 12.29 -7.29
C ARG A 197 -7.53 13.08 -7.91
N ALA A 198 -8.66 12.42 -8.19
CA ALA A 198 -9.85 13.10 -8.68
C ALA A 198 -10.36 14.12 -7.65
N GLU A 199 -10.41 13.73 -6.38
CA GLU A 199 -10.82 14.62 -5.27
C GLU A 199 -9.85 15.80 -5.09
N ALA A 200 -8.54 15.57 -5.17
CA ALA A 200 -7.53 16.63 -5.07
C ALA A 200 -7.67 17.68 -6.18
N ILE A 201 -8.08 17.26 -7.38
CA ILE A 201 -8.35 18.16 -8.50
C ILE A 201 -9.62 18.99 -8.24
N GLN A 202 -10.65 18.38 -7.63
CA GLN A 202 -11.94 19.04 -7.38
C GLN A 202 -11.94 19.94 -6.14
N ALA A 203 -11.14 19.63 -5.11
CA ALA A 203 -11.15 20.31 -3.82
C ALA A 203 -10.98 21.85 -3.91
N PRO A 204 -10.09 22.41 -4.74
CA PRO A 204 -9.97 23.86 -4.90
C PRO A 204 -11.16 24.53 -5.60
N MET A 205 -11.96 23.76 -6.35
CA MET A 205 -13.10 24.26 -7.14
C MET A 205 -14.43 24.17 -6.39
N ARG A 206 -14.46 23.59 -5.18
CA ARG A 206 -15.68 23.52 -4.38
C ARG A 206 -16.12 24.93 -3.97
N VAL A 207 -17.39 25.23 -4.25
CA VAL A 207 -18.05 26.43 -3.75
C VAL A 207 -18.53 26.13 -2.33
N ASP A 208 -18.08 26.92 -1.35
CA ASP A 208 -18.75 26.93 -0.05
C ASP A 208 -20.16 27.45 -0.29
N VAL A 209 -21.15 26.56 -0.21
CA VAL A 209 -22.53 27.01 -0.04
C VAL A 209 -22.61 27.44 1.42
N PRO A 210 -22.73 28.74 1.73
CA PRO A 210 -22.98 29.14 3.11
C PRO A 210 -24.25 28.44 3.58
N GLU A 211 -24.21 27.83 4.77
CA GLU A 211 -25.44 27.36 5.40
C GLU A 211 -26.42 28.55 5.42
N PRO A 212 -27.67 28.36 4.98
CA PRO A 212 -28.66 29.43 5.03
C PRO A 212 -28.97 29.72 6.51
N VAL A 213 -28.23 30.68 7.08
CA VAL A 213 -28.44 31.25 8.41
C VAL A 213 -29.90 31.72 8.58
N ASP A 214 -30.57 32.03 7.47
CA ASP A 214 -31.97 32.44 7.44
C ASP A 214 -32.96 31.35 7.88
N GLN A 215 -32.64 30.05 7.81
CA GLN A 215 -33.58 29.00 8.24
C GLN A 215 -33.71 28.89 9.76
N GLN A 216 -32.67 29.20 10.53
CA GLN A 216 -32.74 29.25 12.00
C GLN A 216 -33.55 30.46 12.49
N TRP A 217 -33.41 31.61 11.83
CA TRP A 217 -34.22 32.80 12.15
C TRP A 217 -35.72 32.55 11.97
N TRP A 218 -36.12 31.86 10.90
CA TRP A 218 -37.53 31.48 10.72
C TRP A 218 -38.00 30.48 11.80
N ALA A 219 -37.19 29.47 12.16
CA ALA A 219 -37.61 28.47 13.16
C ALA A 219 -37.82 29.06 14.58
N GLU A 220 -37.04 30.07 14.96
CA GLU A 220 -37.21 30.77 16.25
C GLU A 220 -38.42 31.73 16.24
N GLN A 221 -38.76 32.31 15.09
CA GLN A 221 -39.86 33.26 15.00
C GLN A 221 -41.25 32.61 15.12
N TRP A 222 -41.40 31.33 14.73
CA TRP A 222 -42.67 30.60 14.83
C TRP A 222 -42.90 29.93 16.19
N THR A 223 -41.86 29.73 17.01
CA THR A 223 -42.02 29.13 18.35
C THR A 223 -42.35 30.15 19.44
N ALA A 224 -42.02 31.43 19.23
CA ALA A 224 -42.32 32.52 20.17
C ALA A 224 -43.69 33.20 19.96
N ALA A 225 -44.47 32.80 18.95
CA ALA A 225 -45.85 33.24 18.81
C ALA A 225 -46.72 32.51 19.85
N GLU A 226 -46.75 33.06 21.07
CA GLU A 226 -47.74 32.77 22.10
C GLU A 226 -49.15 32.72 21.46
N LEU A 227 -49.71 31.51 21.35
CA LEU A 227 -51.13 31.33 21.10
C LEU A 227 -51.86 31.92 22.32
N PRO A 228 -52.63 33.02 22.20
CA PRO A 228 -53.43 33.49 23.31
C PRO A 228 -54.47 32.41 23.62
N ALA A 229 -54.41 31.89 24.84
CA ALA A 229 -55.43 31.00 25.38
C ALA A 229 -56.77 31.73 25.32
N ALA A 230 -57.66 31.26 24.43
CA ALA A 230 -59.03 31.71 24.37
C ALA A 230 -59.73 31.31 25.68
N ALA A 231 -60.29 32.32 26.34
CA ALA A 231 -61.15 32.23 27.52
C ALA A 231 -62.58 31.77 27.16
#